data_AF-A0A3C0TZM9-F1
#
_entry.id   AF-A0A3C0TZM9-F1
#
_cell.length_a   1.000
_cell.length_b   1.000
_cell.length_c   1.000
_cell.angle_alpha   90.00
_cell.angle_beta   90.00
_cell.angle_gamma   90.00
#
_symmetry.space_group_name_H-M   'P 1'
#
loop_
_entity.id
_entity.type
_entity.pdbx_description
1 polymer ?
#
loop_
_entity_poly.entity_id
_entity_poly.type
_entity_poly.pdbx_seq_one_letter_code
_entity_poly.pdbx_strand_id
1 'polypeptide(L)'
;SVLNSIDVSKTIFILVSKSGTTLETLTNESFVKNYLKKEGLETSKHMIAVTSETSPLVGNPDYMAAFFMDDYIGGRYSSTSAVGGAILSLAFGPGVFSAFLKGAAEEDVLAKEKDVAMNPALMDALIGVYERNVLNMPSTAILPYSQALSR
;
A
#
# COMPACT_ATOMS: atom_id res chain seq x y z
N SER A 1 -13.85 -15.77 -8.95
CA SER A 1 -13.10 -15.17 -7.81
C SER A 1 -11.61 -15.18 -8.15
N VAL A 2 -10.80 -14.35 -7.48
CA VAL A 2 -9.33 -14.37 -7.65
C VAL A 2 -8.75 -15.77 -7.43
N LEU A 3 -9.29 -16.52 -6.45
CA LEU A 3 -8.88 -17.89 -6.15
C LEU A 3 -9.06 -18.88 -7.32
N ASN A 4 -9.99 -18.62 -8.24
CA ASN A 4 -10.21 -19.50 -9.41
C ASN A 4 -9.26 -19.19 -10.58
N SER A 5 -8.48 -18.11 -10.50
CA SER A 5 -7.58 -17.67 -11.58
C SER A 5 -6.09 -17.83 -11.24
N ILE A 6 -5.77 -18.52 -10.15
CA ILE A 6 -4.41 -18.66 -9.63
C ILE A 6 -4.11 -20.12 -9.24
N ASP A 7 -2.83 -20.49 -9.21
CA ASP A 7 -2.35 -21.72 -8.56
C ASP A 7 -2.05 -21.40 -7.09
N VAL A 8 -2.95 -21.81 -6.19
CA VAL A 8 -2.83 -21.51 -4.76
C VAL A 8 -1.61 -22.16 -4.12
N SER A 9 -1.11 -23.28 -4.66
CA SER A 9 0.11 -23.94 -4.16
C SER A 9 1.39 -23.12 -4.42
N LYS A 10 1.32 -22.11 -5.29
CA LYS A 10 2.43 -21.20 -5.62
C LYS A 10 2.12 -19.74 -5.29
N THR A 11 1.09 -19.49 -4.49
CA THR A 11 0.64 -18.13 -4.17
C THR A 11 0.96 -17.76 -2.72
N ILE A 12 1.44 -16.54 -2.50
CA ILE A 12 1.48 -15.88 -1.19
C ILE A 12 0.34 -14.86 -1.14
N PHE A 13 -0.44 -14.91 -0.07
CA PHE A 13 -1.50 -13.95 0.24
C PHE A 13 -0.98 -12.93 1.25
N ILE A 14 -1.08 -11.65 0.89
CA ILE A 14 -0.65 -10.54 1.75
C ILE A 14 -1.90 -9.89 2.33
N LEU A 15 -2.14 -10.10 3.62
CA LEU A 15 -3.24 -9.45 4.31
C LEU A 15 -2.79 -8.06 4.80
N VAL A 16 -3.41 -7.00 4.27
CA VAL A 16 -3.10 -5.63 4.67
C VAL A 16 -4.27 -5.05 5.45
N SER A 17 -4.07 -4.84 6.76
CA SER A 17 -5.02 -4.11 7.61
C SER A 17 -4.27 -3.51 8.78
N LYS A 18 -4.31 -2.18 8.89
CA LYS A 18 -3.65 -1.46 9.99
C LYS A 18 -4.19 -1.87 11.35
N SER A 19 -5.51 -1.80 11.54
CA SER A 19 -6.13 -2.16 12.81
C SER A 19 -6.20 -3.67 13.04
N GLY A 20 -6.07 -4.49 11.99
CA GLY A 20 -6.28 -5.93 12.05
C GLY A 20 -7.73 -6.33 12.33
N THR A 21 -8.67 -5.38 12.24
CA THR A 21 -10.08 -5.59 12.62
C THR A 21 -11.06 -5.20 11.51
N THR A 22 -10.56 -4.79 10.34
CA THR A 22 -11.41 -4.40 9.20
C THR A 22 -12.23 -5.60 8.72
N LEU A 23 -13.56 -5.49 8.77
CA LEU A 23 -14.48 -6.59 8.53
C LEU A 23 -14.30 -7.22 7.14
N GLU A 24 -14.22 -6.38 6.10
CA GLU A 24 -14.02 -6.84 4.72
C GLU A 24 -12.70 -7.59 4.57
N THR A 25 -11.64 -7.12 5.21
CA THR A 25 -10.31 -7.74 5.18
C THR A 25 -10.31 -9.09 5.90
N LEU A 26 -10.87 -9.17 7.12
CA LEU A 26 -10.97 -10.42 7.89
C LEU A 26 -11.91 -11.44 7.26
N THR A 27 -12.95 -10.97 6.57
CA THR A 27 -13.85 -11.83 5.80
C THR A 27 -13.11 -12.48 4.63
N ASN A 28 -12.34 -11.68 3.86
CA ASN A 28 -11.50 -12.20 2.78
C ASN A 28 -10.41 -13.14 3.28
N GLU A 29 -9.77 -12.82 4.41
CA GLU A 29 -8.81 -13.70 5.07
C GLU A 29 -9.42 -15.07 5.37
N SER A 30 -10.62 -15.10 5.95
CA SER A 30 -11.32 -16.34 6.29
C SER A 30 -11.62 -17.17 5.05
N PHE A 31 -12.01 -16.54 3.93
CA PHE A 31 -12.21 -17.22 2.66
C PHE A 31 -10.92 -17.85 2.13
N VAL A 32 -9.81 -17.12 2.16
CA VAL A 32 -8.49 -17.63 1.73
C VAL A 32 -8.05 -18.80 2.61
N LYS A 33 -8.15 -18.67 3.94
CA LYS A 33 -7.80 -19.74 4.89
C LYS A 33 -8.59 -21.02 4.66
N ASN A 34 -9.90 -20.89 4.48
CA ASN A 34 -10.76 -22.04 4.21
C ASN A 34 -10.41 -22.71 2.88
N TYR A 35 -10.06 -21.93 1.86
CA TYR A 35 -9.64 -22.46 0.57
C TYR A 35 -8.31 -23.20 0.65
N LEU A 36 -7.29 -22.61 1.30
CA LEU A 36 -5.99 -23.26 1.53
C LEU A 36 -6.15 -24.59 2.26
N LYS A 37 -6.94 -24.61 3.35
CA LYS A 37 -7.22 -25.84 4.11
C LYS A 37 -7.91 -26.90 3.26
N LYS A 38 -8.86 -26.51 2.39
CA LYS A 38 -9.56 -27.43 1.49
C LYS A 38 -8.61 -28.09 0.49
N GLU A 39 -7.59 -27.36 0.03
CA GLU A 39 -6.55 -27.88 -0.86
C GLU A 39 -5.41 -28.60 -0.11
N GLY A 40 -5.54 -28.79 1.20
CA GLY A 40 -4.52 -29.47 2.03
C GLY A 40 -3.25 -28.65 2.27
N LEU A 41 -3.31 -27.32 2.09
CA LEU A 41 -2.18 -26.41 2.28
C LEU A 41 -2.21 -25.78 3.67
N GLU A 42 -1.02 -25.60 4.25
CA GLU A 42 -0.84 -24.91 5.53
C GLU A 42 -0.91 -23.39 5.34
N THR A 43 -1.83 -22.72 6.04
CA THR A 43 -2.00 -21.25 6.03
C THR A 43 -0.71 -20.52 6.34
N SER A 44 0.02 -21.00 7.35
CA SER A 44 1.31 -20.47 7.82
C SER A 44 2.43 -20.54 6.78
N LYS A 45 2.25 -21.20 5.64
CA LYS A 45 3.21 -21.23 4.52
C LYS A 45 2.80 -20.36 3.34
N HIS A 46 1.60 -19.79 3.38
CA HIS A 46 1.00 -19.06 2.25
C HIS A 46 0.48 -17.67 2.62
N MET A 47 0.56 -17.25 3.88
CA MET A 47 0.00 -15.97 4.33
C MET A 47 1.03 -15.12 5.06
N ILE A 48 1.08 -13.83 4.73
CA ILE A 48 1.78 -12.79 5.51
C ILE A 48 0.80 -11.69 5.91
N ALA A 49 1.09 -11.01 7.02
CA ALA A 49 0.33 -9.84 7.47
C ALA A 49 1.15 -8.56 7.32
N VAL A 50 0.48 -7.47 6.94
CA VAL A 50 0.99 -6.10 7.06
C VAL A 50 0.02 -5.31 7.92
N THR A 51 0.46 -4.91 9.11
CA THR A 51 -0.43 -4.43 10.17
C THR A 51 0.29 -3.51 11.16
N SER A 52 -0.40 -2.99 12.18
CA SER A 52 0.25 -2.30 13.30
C SER A 52 0.84 -3.29 14.31
N GLU A 53 1.91 -2.92 15.03
CA GLU A 53 2.45 -3.76 16.12
C GLU A 53 1.43 -4.03 17.24
N THR A 54 0.42 -3.17 17.38
CA THR A 54 -0.65 -3.30 18.38
C THR A 54 -1.85 -4.12 17.90
N SER A 55 -1.78 -4.64 16.67
CA SER A 55 -2.86 -5.37 16.02
C SER A 55 -3.07 -6.77 16.60
N PRO A 56 -4.32 -7.29 16.65
CA PRO A 56 -4.59 -8.68 17.04
C PRO A 56 -4.04 -9.72 16.05
N LEU A 57 -3.57 -9.30 14.87
CA LEU A 57 -2.93 -10.19 13.90
C LEU A 57 -1.50 -10.57 14.31
N VAL A 58 -0.88 -9.82 15.22
CA VAL A 58 0.49 -10.08 15.67
C VAL A 58 0.54 -11.38 16.46
N GLY A 59 1.46 -12.26 16.08
CA GLY A 59 1.63 -13.59 16.70
C GLY A 59 0.59 -14.62 16.30
N ASN A 60 -0.31 -14.32 15.36
CA ASN A 60 -1.25 -15.30 14.83
C ASN A 60 -0.50 -16.40 14.05
N PRO A 61 -0.63 -17.69 14.43
CA PRO A 61 0.14 -18.80 13.86
C PRO A 61 -0.23 -19.11 12.40
N ASP A 62 -1.33 -18.56 11.89
CA ASP A 62 -1.71 -18.74 10.50
C ASP A 62 -0.87 -17.90 9.52
N TYR A 63 -0.03 -16.98 10.00
CA TYR A 63 0.87 -16.19 9.15
C TYR A 63 2.32 -16.62 9.32
N MET A 64 3.06 -16.69 8.22
CA MET A 64 4.51 -16.97 8.25
C MET A 64 5.30 -15.79 8.85
N ALA A 65 4.81 -14.57 8.66
CA ALA A 65 5.44 -13.34 9.08
C ALA A 65 4.42 -12.20 9.17
N ALA A 66 4.75 -11.22 10.00
CA ALA A 66 4.07 -9.94 10.07
C ALA A 66 5.08 -8.81 9.85
N PHE A 67 4.70 -7.83 9.03
CA PHE A 67 5.44 -6.60 8.81
C PHE A 67 4.64 -5.41 9.35
N PHE A 68 5.34 -4.45 9.93
CA PHE A 68 4.70 -3.42 10.73
C PHE A 68 4.68 -2.06 10.04
N MET A 69 3.55 -1.37 10.18
CA MET A 69 3.40 0.04 9.87
C MET A 69 2.99 0.80 11.12
N ASP A 70 3.48 2.03 11.28
CA ASP A 70 3.22 2.84 12.47
C ASP A 70 1.77 3.38 12.51
N ASP A 71 1.28 3.63 13.72
CA ASP A 71 -0.05 4.13 14.00
C ASP A 71 -0.28 5.58 13.54
N TYR A 72 0.77 6.37 13.27
CA TYR A 72 0.60 7.69 12.63
C TYR A 72 0.57 7.64 11.08
N ILE A 73 0.84 6.50 10.44
CA ILE A 73 0.77 6.39 8.98
C ILE A 73 -0.69 6.27 8.53
N GLY A 74 -1.21 7.31 7.88
CA GLY A 74 -2.56 7.29 7.30
C GLY A 74 -2.64 6.34 6.09
N GLY A 75 -3.77 5.65 5.91
CA GLY A 75 -3.91 4.63 4.87
C GLY A 75 -3.59 5.11 3.44
N ARG A 76 -4.03 6.33 3.08
CA ARG A 76 -3.74 6.95 1.78
C ARG A 76 -2.28 7.40 1.57
N TYR A 77 -1.45 7.34 2.62
CA TYR A 77 -0.02 7.67 2.60
C TYR A 77 0.86 6.45 2.90
N SER A 78 0.29 5.24 2.90
CA SER A 78 0.97 4.03 3.38
C SER A 78 1.84 3.33 2.34
N SER A 79 1.86 3.76 1.08
CA SER A 79 2.62 3.10 0.00
C SER A 79 4.14 3.05 0.24
N THR A 80 4.69 4.00 0.99
CA THR A 80 6.12 4.02 1.40
C THR A 80 6.39 3.29 2.71
N SER A 81 5.37 2.62 3.29
CA SER A 81 5.51 1.78 4.48
C SER A 81 5.66 0.29 4.13
N ALA A 82 5.56 -0.59 5.12
CA ALA A 82 5.47 -2.03 4.92
C ALA A 82 4.35 -2.46 3.95
N VAL A 83 3.30 -1.64 3.75
CA VAL A 83 2.22 -1.89 2.78
C VAL A 83 2.77 -2.01 1.36
N GLY A 84 3.48 -0.99 0.86
CA GLY A 84 4.12 -1.08 -0.44
C GLY A 84 5.36 -1.98 -0.41
N GLY A 85 6.09 -1.98 0.71
CA GLY A 85 7.30 -2.78 0.86
C GLY A 85 7.09 -4.27 0.65
N ALA A 86 6.02 -4.85 1.22
CA ALA A 86 5.71 -6.26 1.07
C ALA A 86 5.48 -6.64 -0.41
N ILE A 87 4.61 -5.90 -1.11
CA ILE A 87 4.25 -6.25 -2.50
C ILE A 87 5.35 -5.89 -3.50
N LEU A 88 5.96 -4.70 -3.39
CA LEU A 88 6.97 -4.24 -4.35
C LEU A 88 8.27 -5.03 -4.22
N SER A 89 8.66 -5.40 -2.99
CA SER A 89 9.87 -6.22 -2.79
C SER A 89 9.68 -7.65 -3.31
N LEU A 90 8.47 -8.22 -3.18
CA LEU A 90 8.17 -9.54 -3.74
C LEU A 90 8.09 -9.52 -5.28
N ALA A 91 7.49 -8.47 -5.85
CA ALA A 91 7.29 -8.37 -7.30
C ALA A 91 8.57 -7.96 -8.05
N PHE A 92 9.36 -7.04 -7.48
CA PHE A 92 10.47 -6.38 -8.19
C PHE A 92 11.81 -6.46 -7.46
N GLY A 93 11.84 -7.07 -6.27
CA GLY A 93 13.03 -7.15 -5.43
C GLY A 93 13.17 -5.95 -4.49
N PRO A 94 13.83 -6.12 -3.34
CA PRO A 94 13.97 -5.07 -2.32
C PRO A 94 14.78 -3.86 -2.80
N GLY A 95 15.67 -4.04 -3.79
CA GLY A 95 16.43 -2.94 -4.39
C GLY A 95 15.52 -1.92 -5.10
N VAL A 96 14.46 -2.38 -5.76
CA VAL A 96 13.47 -1.50 -6.41
C VAL A 96 12.68 -0.71 -5.37
N PHE A 97 12.25 -1.36 -4.28
CA PHE A 97 11.57 -0.66 -3.20
C PHE A 97 12.48 0.36 -2.51
N SER A 98 13.77 0.03 -2.30
CA SER A 98 14.75 0.98 -1.75
C SER A 98 14.94 2.21 -2.66
N ALA A 99 14.99 2.01 -3.98
CA ALA A 99 15.06 3.12 -4.94
C ALA A 99 13.78 3.98 -4.92
N PHE A 100 12.61 3.35 -4.83
CA PHE A 100 11.33 4.03 -4.67
C PHE A 100 11.29 4.90 -3.40
N LEU A 101 11.73 4.37 -2.25
CA LEU A 101 11.82 5.13 -1.00
C LEU A 101 12.81 6.29 -1.09
N LYS A 102 13.95 6.10 -1.76
CA LYS A 102 14.94 7.16 -1.98
C LYS A 102 14.34 8.33 -2.75
N GLY A 103 13.62 8.05 -3.84
CA GLY A 103 12.94 9.08 -4.62
C GLY A 103 11.87 9.83 -3.81
N ALA A 104 11.08 9.12 -3.01
CA ALA A 104 10.10 9.75 -2.12
C ALA A 104 10.78 10.67 -1.07
N ALA A 105 11.89 10.22 -0.47
CA ALA A 105 12.63 11.02 0.51
C ALA A 105 13.30 12.26 -0.10
N GLU A 106 13.76 12.18 -1.36
CA GLU A 106 14.27 13.33 -2.10
C GLU A 106 13.17 14.38 -2.34
N GLU A 107 11.96 13.95 -2.69
CA GLU A 107 10.79 14.84 -2.84
C GLU A 107 10.36 15.45 -1.49
N ASP A 108 10.39 14.69 -0.39
CA ASP A 108 10.09 15.21 0.95
C ASP A 108 11.06 16.33 1.39
N VAL A 109 12.32 16.28 0.93
CA VAL A 109 13.30 17.35 1.17
C VAL A 109 12.97 18.56 0.30
N LEU A 110 12.66 18.35 -0.98
CA LEU A 110 12.31 19.44 -1.90
C LEU A 110 11.03 20.18 -1.47
N ALA A 111 10.04 19.46 -0.96
CA ALA A 111 8.78 20.01 -0.47
C ALA A 111 8.93 20.98 0.73
N LYS A 112 10.11 21.02 1.37
CA LYS A 112 10.44 21.97 2.46
C LYS A 112 11.02 23.29 1.97
N GLU A 113 11.30 23.42 0.67
CA GLU A 113 11.73 24.67 0.07
C GLU A 113 10.65 25.75 0.27
N LYS A 114 11.07 26.94 0.73
CA LYS A 114 10.16 28.04 1.07
C LYS A 114 9.83 28.91 -0.14
N ASP A 115 10.76 29.01 -1.09
CA ASP A 115 10.48 29.68 -2.35
C ASP A 115 9.53 28.81 -3.18
N VAL A 116 8.31 29.31 -3.37
CA VAL A 116 7.26 28.65 -4.15
C VAL A 116 7.74 28.32 -5.57
N ALA A 117 8.53 29.19 -6.19
CA ALA A 117 9.03 28.96 -7.55
C ALA A 117 10.02 27.79 -7.64
N MET A 118 10.61 27.39 -6.52
CA MET A 118 11.57 26.30 -6.40
C MET A 118 10.98 25.05 -5.71
N ASN A 119 9.70 25.09 -5.33
CA ASN A 119 8.98 24.00 -4.66
C ASN A 119 7.83 23.50 -5.55
N PRO A 120 8.02 22.43 -6.35
CA PRO A 120 7.01 21.94 -7.28
C PRO A 120 5.70 21.54 -6.59
N ALA A 121 5.78 20.86 -5.43
CA ALA A 121 4.61 20.42 -4.69
C ALA A 121 3.78 21.60 -4.15
N LEU A 122 4.44 22.64 -3.62
CA LEU A 122 3.76 23.84 -3.14
C LEU A 122 3.17 24.67 -4.30
N MET A 123 3.90 24.77 -5.41
CA MET A 123 3.42 25.45 -6.61
C MET A 123 2.14 24.77 -7.14
N ASP A 124 2.15 23.45 -7.32
CA ASP A 124 0.99 22.68 -7.79
C ASP A 124 -0.22 22.85 -6.85
N ALA A 125 0.01 22.79 -5.54
CA ALA A 125 -1.04 23.04 -4.55
C ALA A 125 -1.66 24.43 -4.67
N LEU A 126 -0.84 25.47 -4.90
CA LEU A 126 -1.31 26.85 -5.06
C LEU A 126 -2.07 27.07 -6.37
N ILE A 127 -1.65 26.42 -7.46
CA ILE A 127 -2.40 26.39 -8.72
C ILE A 127 -3.78 25.78 -8.48
N GLY A 128 -3.85 24.62 -7.81
CA GLY A 128 -5.12 23.98 -7.47
C GLY A 128 -6.05 24.85 -6.61
N VAL A 129 -5.50 25.56 -5.62
CA VAL A 129 -6.26 26.53 -4.81
C VAL A 129 -6.79 27.67 -5.67
N TYR A 130 -5.97 28.21 -6.58
CA TYR A 130 -6.39 29.31 -7.45
C TYR A 130 -7.50 28.87 -8.41
N GLU A 131 -7.33 27.75 -9.10
CA GLU A 131 -8.33 27.19 -10.02
C GLU A 131 -9.65 26.91 -9.31
N ARG A 132 -9.59 26.32 -8.11
CA ARG A 132 -10.78 25.97 -7.35
C ARG A 132 -11.50 27.18 -6.76
N ASN A 133 -10.77 28.07 -6.09
CA ASN A 133 -11.37 29.11 -5.25
C ASN A 133 -11.54 30.46 -5.97
N VAL A 134 -10.69 30.76 -6.95
CA VAL A 134 -10.75 32.03 -7.71
C VAL A 134 -11.49 31.82 -9.03
N LEU A 135 -11.17 30.75 -9.76
CA LEU A 135 -11.79 30.46 -11.06
C LEU A 135 -13.06 29.59 -10.96
N ASN A 136 -13.39 29.09 -9.76
CA ASN A 136 -14.54 28.22 -9.52
C ASN A 136 -14.53 26.91 -10.33
N MET A 137 -13.36 26.39 -10.69
CA MET A 137 -13.23 25.10 -11.37
C MET A 137 -13.41 23.96 -10.36
N PRO A 138 -14.44 23.10 -10.48
CA PRO A 138 -14.79 22.13 -9.43
C PRO A 138 -14.06 20.79 -9.54
N SER A 139 -13.23 20.61 -10.55
CA SER A 139 -12.64 19.31 -10.86
C SER A 139 -11.27 19.49 -11.46
N THR A 140 -10.38 18.55 -11.14
CA THR A 140 -9.04 18.42 -11.71
C THR A 140 -8.96 17.08 -12.42
N ALA A 141 -8.56 17.08 -13.69
CA ALA A 141 -8.35 15.86 -14.45
C ALA A 141 -6.87 15.46 -14.40
N ILE A 142 -6.57 14.25 -13.90
CA ILE A 142 -5.23 13.68 -13.91
C ILE A 142 -5.09 12.80 -15.16
N LEU A 143 -4.30 13.25 -16.13
CA LEU A 143 -4.20 12.65 -17.47
C LEU A 143 -2.77 12.22 -17.79
N PRO A 144 -2.24 11.14 -17.15
CA PRO A 144 -0.89 10.70 -17.40
C PRO A 144 -0.76 10.11 -18.82
N TYR A 145 0.21 10.60 -19.58
CA TYR A 145 0.55 10.05 -20.90
C TYR A 145 1.47 8.82 -20.77
N SER A 146 1.06 7.88 -19.93
CA SER A 146 1.77 6.63 -19.67
C SER A 146 0.80 5.54 -19.24
N GLN A 147 0.73 4.45 -20.00
CA GLN A 147 -0.14 3.31 -19.68
C GLN A 147 0.18 2.68 -18.31
N ALA A 148 1.44 2.77 -17.88
CA ALA A 148 1.89 2.27 -16.59
C ALA A 148 1.27 3.03 -15.40
N LEU A 149 0.77 4.26 -15.62
CA LEU A 149 0.10 5.10 -14.62
C LEU A 149 -1.43 5.05 -14.74
N SER A 150 -1.98 3.93 -15.22
CA SER A 150 -3.43 3.74 -15.40
C SER A 150 -4.22 3.52 -14.10
N ARG A 151 -3.55 3.47 -12.95
CA ARG A 151 -4.13 3.22 -11.63
C ARG A 151 -3.65 4.23 -10.61
#